data_AF-A0A944U8P5-F1
#
_entry.id   AF-A0A944U8P5-F1
#
_cell.length_a   1.000
_cell.length_b   1.000
_cell.length_c   1.000
_cell.angle_alpha   90.00
_cell.angle_beta   90.00
_cell.angle_gamma   90.00
#
_symmetry.space_group_name_H-M   'P 1'
#
loop_
_entity.id
_entity.type
_entity.pdbx_description
1 polymer ?
#
loop_
_entity_poly.entity_id
_entity_poly.type
_entity_poly.pdbx_seq_one_letter_code
_entity_poly.pdbx_strand_id
1 'polypeptide(L)'
;MSQKKLHSICGGLITAVAAFWISLGSTSCGTTTKVAIVRPPEIEGASFAGNDACSDCHTPIVDVFPSSPHARFHMDDQRSIGSSGCESCHGPGSLHIKAGGGKGIFIHNPGDDSASCMECHQEIHAKFSLPNHHPVLEDLM
;
A
#
# COMPACT_ATOMS: atom_id res chain seq x y z
N MET A 1 42.52 31.97 -35.12
CA MET A 1 41.09 31.56 -35.18
C MET A 1 40.25 32.75 -34.71
N SER A 2 39.38 33.30 -35.56
CA SER A 2 38.77 34.64 -35.35
C SER A 2 37.64 34.61 -34.31
N GLN A 3 37.61 35.60 -33.41
CA GLN A 3 36.62 35.79 -32.34
C GLN A 3 35.16 35.69 -32.81
N LYS A 4 34.89 36.06 -34.07
CA LYS A 4 33.57 35.97 -34.71
C LYS A 4 33.08 34.52 -34.87
N LYS A 5 33.99 33.56 -35.10
CA LYS A 5 33.66 32.13 -35.23
C LYS A 5 33.30 31.52 -33.86
N LEU A 6 33.95 31.99 -32.79
CA LEU A 6 33.70 31.52 -31.42
C LEU A 6 32.33 32.00 -30.89
N HIS A 7 31.95 33.25 -31.17
CA HIS A 7 30.63 33.77 -30.78
C HIS A 7 29.47 33.08 -31.52
N SER A 8 29.64 32.73 -32.80
CA SER A 8 28.62 32.02 -33.58
C SER A 8 28.40 30.59 -33.06
N ILE A 9 29.47 29.90 -32.67
CA ILE A 9 29.41 28.54 -32.10
C ILE A 9 28.76 28.56 -30.71
N CYS A 10 29.12 29.50 -29.83
CA CYS A 10 28.47 29.66 -28.52
C CYS A 10 26.98 30.01 -28.64
N GLY A 11 26.61 30.91 -29.55
CA GLY A 11 25.22 31.31 -29.78
C GLY A 11 24.34 30.14 -30.25
N GLY A 12 24.85 29.30 -31.16
CA GLY A 12 24.14 28.10 -31.64
C GLY A 12 24.01 27.00 -30.58
N LEU A 13 24.97 26.88 -29.67
CA LEU A 13 24.92 25.91 -28.57
C LEU A 13 23.88 26.30 -27.52
N ILE A 14 23.76 27.59 -27.22
CA ILE A 14 22.78 28.10 -26.24
C ILE A 14 21.34 27.91 -26.77
N THR A 15 21.09 28.17 -28.05
CA THR A 15 19.76 27.98 -28.63
C THR A 15 19.37 26.51 -28.76
N ALA A 16 20.32 25.62 -29.08
CA ALA A 16 20.09 24.18 -29.11
C ALA A 16 19.76 23.60 -27.72
N VAL A 17 20.47 24.04 -26.68
CA VAL A 17 20.19 23.62 -25.30
C VAL A 17 18.84 24.15 -24.83
N ALA A 18 18.49 25.40 -25.12
CA ALA A 18 17.18 25.96 -24.77
C ALA A 18 16.02 25.21 -25.47
N ALA A 19 16.16 24.89 -26.75
CA ALA A 19 15.16 24.12 -27.49
C ALA A 19 15.01 22.69 -26.94
N PHE A 20 16.10 22.06 -26.51
CA PHE A 20 16.08 20.73 -25.89
C PHE A 20 15.30 20.73 -24.56
N TRP A 21 15.54 21.71 -23.68
CA TRP A 21 14.81 21.84 -22.41
C TRP A 21 13.33 22.18 -22.59
N ILE A 22 12.98 23.03 -23.56
CA ILE A 22 11.58 23.38 -23.86
C ILE A 22 10.81 22.17 -24.41
N SER A 23 11.45 21.35 -25.26
CA SER A 23 10.84 20.12 -25.78
C SER A 23 10.66 19.05 -24.70
N LEU A 24 11.60 18.95 -23.75
CA LEU A 24 11.48 18.07 -22.58
C LEU A 24 10.36 18.52 -21.61
N GLY A 25 10.13 19.82 -21.46
CA GLY A 25 9.04 20.34 -20.62
C GLY A 25 7.64 20.06 -21.16
N SER A 26 7.50 19.91 -22.48
CA SER A 26 6.19 19.76 -23.15
C SER A 26 5.70 18.31 -23.20
N THR A 27 6.58 17.33 -22.92
CA THR A 27 6.21 15.90 -22.79
C THR A 27 5.73 15.53 -21.39
N SER A 28 5.64 16.50 -20.47
CA SER A 28 5.10 16.32 -19.11
C SER A 28 3.56 16.39 -19.05
N CYS A 29 2.87 15.99 -20.13
CA CYS A 29 1.43 15.68 -20.08
C CYS A 29 1.24 14.17 -19.94
N GLY A 30 1.89 13.61 -18.92
CA GLY A 30 1.69 12.24 -18.46
C GLY A 30 1.17 12.33 -17.04
N THR A 31 -0.14 12.15 -16.88
CA THR A 31 -0.86 12.04 -15.63
C THR A 31 0.01 11.36 -14.57
N THR A 32 0.50 12.14 -13.62
CA THR A 32 1.01 11.61 -12.36
C THR A 32 -0.21 11.15 -11.58
N THR A 33 -0.77 10.00 -11.97
CA THR A 33 -1.62 9.24 -11.07
C THR A 33 -0.66 8.80 -9.97
N LYS A 34 -0.53 9.64 -8.94
CA LYS A 34 0.02 9.22 -7.67
C LYS A 34 -0.93 8.12 -7.21
N VAL A 35 -0.63 6.88 -7.58
CA VAL A 35 -1.10 5.72 -6.85
C VAL A 35 -0.41 5.87 -5.51
N ALA A 36 -1.03 6.64 -4.62
CA ALA A 36 -0.63 6.67 -3.23
C ALA A 36 -0.73 5.21 -2.80
N ILE A 37 0.41 4.62 -2.44
CA ILE A 37 0.43 3.32 -1.77
C ILE A 37 -0.37 3.55 -0.49
N VAL A 38 -1.63 3.08 -0.50
CA VAL A 38 -2.53 3.17 0.64
C VAL A 38 -1.99 2.18 1.65
N ARG A 39 -1.08 2.64 2.50
CA ARG A 39 -0.69 1.87 3.68
C ARG A 39 -1.84 2.00 4.68
N PRO A 40 -2.37 0.89 5.23
CA PRO A 40 -3.40 0.93 6.26
C PRO A 40 -2.93 1.80 7.44
N PRO A 41 -3.86 2.47 8.13
CA PRO A 41 -3.52 3.29 9.29
C PRO A 41 -2.91 2.41 10.39
N GLU A 42 -1.61 2.55 10.62
CA GLU A 42 -0.93 1.95 11.77
C GLU A 42 -1.30 2.72 13.04
N ILE A 43 -1.57 2.00 14.13
CA ILE A 43 -1.90 2.61 15.42
C ILE A 43 -0.60 2.98 16.12
N GLU A 44 -0.42 4.28 16.39
CA GLU A 44 0.81 4.79 16.99
C GLU A 44 1.10 4.13 18.35
N GLY A 45 2.32 3.62 18.51
CA GLY A 45 2.78 2.96 19.72
C GLY A 45 2.35 1.49 19.88
N ALA A 46 1.62 0.91 18.91
CA ALA A 46 1.35 -0.51 18.88
C ALA A 46 2.54 -1.30 18.31
N SER A 47 2.92 -2.37 19.00
CA SER A 47 3.83 -3.42 18.50
C SER A 47 3.07 -4.69 18.12
N PHE A 48 3.71 -5.51 17.29
CA PHE A 48 3.20 -6.84 16.94
C PHE A 48 3.26 -7.77 18.16
N ALA A 49 2.22 -8.58 18.33
CA ALA A 49 2.05 -9.52 19.43
C ALA A 49 2.30 -10.98 19.01
N GLY A 50 2.23 -11.29 17.72
CA GLY A 50 2.32 -12.65 17.17
C GLY A 50 0.98 -13.41 17.21
N ASN A 51 0.91 -14.50 16.44
CA ASN A 51 -0.32 -15.28 16.24
C ASN A 51 -0.84 -15.93 17.52
N ASP A 52 0.05 -16.47 18.34
CA ASP A 52 -0.31 -17.21 19.56
C ASP A 52 -1.16 -16.37 20.51
N ALA A 53 -0.83 -15.07 20.65
CA ALA A 53 -1.55 -14.15 21.53
C ALA A 53 -3.01 -13.93 21.11
N CYS A 54 -3.36 -14.17 19.84
CA CYS A 54 -4.73 -14.05 19.36
C CYS A 54 -5.60 -15.21 19.85
N SER A 55 -5.01 -16.40 20.02
CA SER A 55 -5.73 -17.63 20.39
C SER A 55 -6.32 -17.60 21.81
N ASP A 56 -5.76 -16.78 22.70
CA ASP A 56 -6.21 -16.57 24.08
C ASP A 56 -7.68 -16.09 24.15
N CYS A 57 -8.13 -15.34 23.14
CA CYS A 57 -9.49 -14.79 23.06
C CYS A 57 -10.26 -15.21 21.79
N HIS A 58 -9.56 -15.46 20.67
CA HIS A 58 -10.15 -15.73 19.35
C HIS A 58 -10.01 -17.18 18.90
N THR A 59 -10.08 -18.14 19.83
CA THR A 59 -9.94 -19.59 19.54
C THR A 59 -10.78 -20.05 18.33
N PRO A 60 -12.08 -19.73 18.22
CA PRO A 60 -12.88 -20.22 17.10
C PRO A 60 -12.40 -19.72 15.73
N ILE A 61 -11.81 -18.51 15.68
CA ILE A 61 -11.31 -17.90 14.45
C ILE A 61 -9.96 -18.53 14.10
N VAL A 62 -9.07 -18.67 15.09
CA VAL A 62 -7.75 -19.27 14.91
C VAL A 62 -7.89 -20.73 14.43
N ASP A 63 -8.87 -21.47 14.93
CA ASP A 63 -9.10 -22.87 14.53
C ASP A 63 -9.52 -23.00 13.06
N VAL A 64 -10.30 -22.06 12.53
CA VAL A 64 -10.83 -22.13 11.16
C VAL A 64 -9.99 -21.37 10.14
N PHE A 65 -9.20 -20.38 10.54
CA PHE A 65 -8.39 -19.56 9.63
C PHE A 65 -7.45 -20.37 8.73
N PRO A 66 -6.81 -21.48 9.18
CA PRO A 66 -6.00 -22.34 8.33
C PRO A 66 -6.75 -23.01 7.17
N SER A 67 -8.09 -23.02 7.16
CA SER A 67 -8.90 -23.47 6.03
C SER A 67 -9.15 -22.39 4.96
N SER A 68 -8.75 -21.15 5.23
CA SER A 68 -8.94 -20.03 4.32
C SER A 68 -7.91 -20.02 3.17
N PRO A 69 -8.20 -19.32 2.06
CA PRO A 69 -7.20 -19.06 1.01
C PRO A 69 -5.95 -18.31 1.51
N HIS A 70 -6.05 -17.62 2.65
CA HIS A 70 -4.95 -16.85 3.26
C HIS A 70 -4.18 -17.64 4.33
N ALA A 71 -4.50 -18.92 4.54
CA ALA A 71 -3.84 -19.77 5.55
C ALA A 71 -2.31 -19.83 5.44
N ARG A 72 -1.78 -19.71 4.22
CA ARG A 72 -0.32 -19.71 3.98
C ARG A 72 0.38 -18.49 4.55
N PHE A 73 -0.37 -17.43 4.83
CA PHE A 73 0.14 -16.27 5.54
C PHE A 73 0.09 -16.47 7.06
N HIS A 74 -0.54 -17.52 7.59
CA HIS A 74 -0.45 -17.88 9.01
C HIS A 74 0.78 -18.75 9.25
N MET A 75 1.97 -18.14 9.27
CA MET A 75 3.21 -18.82 9.62
C MET A 75 3.66 -18.34 11.00
N ASP A 76 3.92 -19.28 11.92
CA ASP A 76 4.27 -18.97 13.31
C ASP A 76 5.77 -18.75 13.53
N ASP A 77 6.55 -18.58 12.46
CA ASP A 77 7.98 -18.34 12.62
C ASP A 77 8.24 -16.86 12.96
N GLN A 78 9.01 -16.65 14.03
CA GLN A 78 9.36 -15.30 14.55
C GLN A 78 10.05 -14.39 13.52
N ARG A 79 10.49 -14.94 12.39
CA ARG A 79 11.06 -14.20 11.24
C ARG A 79 10.02 -13.41 10.46
N SER A 80 8.74 -13.67 10.69
CA SER A 80 7.61 -13.17 9.91
C SER A 80 6.62 -12.34 10.75
N ILE A 81 7.02 -11.95 11.97
CA ILE A 81 6.21 -11.11 12.86
C ILE A 81 5.87 -9.80 12.14
N GLY A 82 4.57 -9.54 12.00
CA GLY A 82 4.03 -8.36 11.34
C GLY A 82 3.97 -8.41 9.80
N SER A 83 4.52 -9.44 9.17
CA SER A 83 4.39 -9.69 7.73
C SER A 83 3.61 -10.98 7.41
N SER A 84 3.18 -11.69 8.46
CA SER A 84 2.42 -12.93 8.38
C SER A 84 1.50 -13.03 9.59
N GLY A 85 0.37 -13.68 9.44
CA GLY A 85 -0.53 -14.05 10.52
C GLY A 85 -1.76 -13.17 10.62
N CYS A 86 -2.35 -13.11 11.82
CA CYS A 86 -3.52 -12.26 12.06
C CYS A 86 -3.17 -10.78 11.83
N GLU A 87 -1.98 -10.39 12.27
CA GLU A 87 -1.50 -9.02 12.24
C GLU A 87 -1.05 -8.56 10.85
N SER A 88 -0.93 -9.46 9.85
CA SER A 88 -0.65 -9.05 8.46
C SER A 88 -1.81 -8.30 7.82
N CYS A 89 -3.04 -8.50 8.33
CA CYS A 89 -4.21 -7.73 7.89
C CYS A 89 -4.70 -6.79 8.99
N HIS A 90 -4.68 -7.22 10.25
CA HIS A 90 -5.19 -6.45 11.38
C HIS A 90 -4.21 -5.39 11.92
N GLY A 91 -2.95 -5.40 11.47
CA GLY A 91 -1.89 -4.55 12.00
C GLY A 91 -1.43 -4.97 13.41
N PRO A 92 -0.56 -4.18 14.05
CA PRO A 92 0.02 -4.53 15.35
C PRO A 92 -1.05 -4.53 16.47
N GLY A 93 -1.23 -5.67 17.16
CA GLY A 93 -2.33 -5.93 18.09
C GLY A 93 -2.04 -5.69 19.57
N SER A 94 -0.82 -5.30 19.96
CA SER A 94 -0.46 -5.16 21.39
C SER A 94 -1.34 -4.21 22.19
N LEU A 95 -1.79 -3.08 21.61
CA LEU A 95 -2.66 -2.13 22.30
C LEU A 95 -4.10 -2.65 22.42
N HIS A 96 -4.58 -3.43 21.44
CA HIS A 96 -5.86 -4.13 21.53
C HIS A 96 -5.86 -5.11 22.70
N ILE A 97 -4.80 -5.94 22.80
CA ILE A 97 -4.62 -6.90 23.90
C ILE A 97 -4.52 -6.15 25.23
N LYS A 98 -3.71 -5.09 25.32
CA LYS A 98 -3.53 -4.29 26.53
C LYS A 98 -4.83 -3.63 27.01
N ALA A 99 -5.71 -3.24 26.10
CA ALA A 99 -7.01 -2.68 26.42
C ALA A 99 -8.05 -3.71 26.88
N GLY A 100 -7.73 -5.02 26.82
CA GLY A 100 -8.66 -6.11 27.13
C GLY A 100 -9.59 -6.48 25.96
N GLY A 101 -9.26 -6.04 24.75
CA GLY A 101 -10.02 -6.29 23.53
C GLY A 101 -11.23 -5.38 23.34
N GLY A 102 -12.12 -5.78 22.43
CA GLY A 102 -13.32 -5.04 22.04
C GLY A 102 -13.35 -4.66 20.56
N LYS A 103 -14.54 -4.63 19.96
CA LYS A 103 -14.70 -4.35 18.52
C LYS A 103 -14.12 -2.97 18.17
N GLY A 104 -13.11 -2.95 17.30
CA GLY A 104 -12.45 -1.72 16.83
C GLY A 104 -11.57 -1.01 17.87
N ILE A 105 -11.33 -1.60 19.04
CA ILE A 105 -10.48 -1.01 20.06
C ILE A 105 -9.01 -1.28 19.71
N PHE A 106 -8.31 -0.27 19.21
CA PHE A 106 -6.88 -0.34 18.86
C PHE A 106 -6.51 -1.55 17.97
N ILE A 107 -7.38 -1.92 17.03
CA ILE A 107 -7.13 -2.95 16.03
C ILE A 107 -7.81 -2.57 14.72
N HIS A 108 -7.17 -2.81 13.58
CA HIS A 108 -7.79 -2.59 12.28
C HIS A 108 -8.70 -3.77 11.91
N ASN A 109 -9.84 -3.50 11.28
CA ASN A 109 -10.73 -4.53 10.74
C ASN A 109 -10.75 -4.44 9.21
N PRO A 110 -10.12 -5.40 8.49
CA PRO A 110 -10.12 -5.44 7.03
C PRO A 110 -11.50 -5.45 6.37
N GLY A 111 -12.55 -5.87 7.12
CA GLY A 111 -13.93 -5.82 6.63
C GLY A 111 -14.55 -4.42 6.62
N ASP A 112 -14.06 -3.50 7.46
CA ASP A 112 -14.53 -2.12 7.51
C ASP A 112 -13.71 -1.20 6.59
N ASP A 113 -12.42 -1.52 6.41
CA ASP A 113 -11.50 -0.82 5.49
C ASP A 113 -10.62 -1.84 4.75
N SER A 114 -10.79 -1.91 3.44
CA SER A 114 -10.11 -2.89 2.59
C SER A 114 -8.67 -2.52 2.22
N ALA A 115 -8.12 -1.42 2.75
CA ALA A 115 -6.74 -1.00 2.50
C ALA A 115 -5.71 -2.12 2.74
N SER A 116 -5.89 -2.92 3.80
CA SER A 116 -5.00 -4.05 4.13
C SER A 116 -4.99 -5.12 3.06
N CYS A 117 -6.12 -5.38 2.41
CA CYS A 117 -6.22 -6.31 1.28
C CYS A 117 -5.35 -5.83 0.09
N MET A 118 -5.29 -4.52 -0.13
CA MET A 118 -4.64 -3.91 -1.29
C MET A 118 -3.11 -3.85 -1.16
N GLU A 119 -2.54 -4.12 0.00
CA GLU A 119 -1.09 -4.24 0.16
C GLU A 119 -0.51 -5.36 -0.70
N CYS A 120 -1.24 -6.49 -0.81
CA CYS A 120 -0.90 -7.63 -1.64
C CYS A 120 -1.71 -7.70 -2.93
N HIS A 121 -3.00 -7.35 -2.90
CA HIS A 121 -3.87 -7.40 -4.08
C HIS A 121 -3.86 -6.10 -4.90
N GLN A 122 -2.67 -5.57 -5.18
CA GLN A 122 -2.50 -4.28 -5.88
C GLN A 122 -3.08 -4.27 -7.30
N GLU A 123 -3.03 -5.39 -8.01
CA GLU A 123 -3.65 -5.52 -9.33
C GLU A 123 -5.18 -5.39 -9.27
N ILE A 124 -5.78 -5.92 -8.20
CA ILE A 124 -7.21 -5.79 -7.96
C ILE A 124 -7.55 -4.33 -7.63
N HIS A 125 -6.76 -3.69 -6.77
CA HIS A 125 -6.89 -2.25 -6.49
C HIS A 125 -6.85 -1.40 -7.76
N ALA A 126 -5.90 -1.68 -8.66
CA ALA A 126 -5.75 -0.96 -9.90
C ALA A 126 -6.96 -1.13 -10.83
N LYS A 127 -7.58 -2.33 -10.86
CA LYS A 127 -8.80 -2.57 -11.65
C LYS A 127 -9.99 -1.76 -11.13
N PHE A 128 -10.15 -1.64 -9.81
CA PHE A 128 -11.18 -0.79 -9.21
C PHE A 128 -10.92 0.72 -9.41
N SER A 129 -9.67 1.10 -9.64
CA SER A 129 -9.27 2.49 -9.90
C SER A 129 -9.45 2.90 -11.38
N LEU A 130 -9.98 2.03 -12.25
CA LEU A 130 -10.18 2.35 -13.66
C LEU A 130 -11.33 3.35 -13.85
N PRO A 131 -11.23 4.30 -14.81
CA PRO A 131 -12.26 5.32 -15.03
C PRO A 131 -13.65 4.78 -15.40
N ASN A 132 -13.73 3.55 -15.91
CA ASN A 132 -14.98 2.89 -16.23
C ASN A 132 -15.03 1.56 -15.48
N HIS A 133 -15.76 1.51 -14.37
CA HIS A 133 -16.03 0.29 -13.63
C HIS A 133 -17.14 -0.52 -14.32
N HIS A 134 -17.10 -1.86 -14.20
CA HIS A 134 -18.34 -2.62 -14.30
C HIS A 134 -19.17 -2.35 -13.04
N PRO A 135 -20.50 -2.21 -13.12
CA PRO A 135 -21.32 -2.04 -11.93
C PRO A 135 -21.10 -3.22 -10.97
N VAL A 136 -20.74 -2.93 -9.71
CA VAL A 136 -20.79 -3.91 -8.62
C VAL A 136 -22.16 -3.74 -7.99
N LEU A 137 -22.95 -4.82 -7.92
CA LEU A 137 -24.26 -4.80 -7.26
C LEU A 137 -24.03 -4.95 -5.74
N GLU A 138 -23.63 -3.86 -5.09
CA GLU A 138 -23.24 -3.83 -3.68
C GLU A 138 -24.42 -4.11 -2.73
N ASP A 139 -25.66 -3.87 -3.17
CA ASP A 139 -26.89 -4.08 -2.38
C ASP A 139 -27.47 -5.51 -2.43
N LEU A 140 -26.77 -6.46 -3.06
CA LEU A 140 -27.22 -7.87 -3.18
C LEU A 140 -26.47 -8.84 -2.25
N MET A 141 -25.69 -8.32 -1.31
CA MET A 141 -24.90 -9.10 -0.35
C MET A 141 -25.50 -9.06 1.05
#